data_AF-A0A957G587-F1
#
_entry.id   AF-A0A957G587-F1
#
_cell.length_a   1.000
_cell.length_b   1.000
_cell.length_c   1.000
_cell.angle_alpha   90.00
_cell.angle_beta   90.00
_cell.angle_gamma   90.00
#
_symmetry.space_group_name_H-M   'P 1'
#
loop_
_entity.id
_entity.type
_entity.pdbx_description
1 polymer ?
#
loop_
_entity_poly.entity_id
_entity_poly.type
_entity_poly.pdbx_seq_one_letter_code
_entity_poly.pdbx_strand_id
1 'polypeptide(L)' 'MSDQLESPIIAETDNFIIWASREEGEAVFHVELGGISLHLSSEEWEELVILFKSIE' A
#
# COMPACT_ATOMS: atom_id res chain seq x y z
N MET A 1 -9.78 24.32 4.66
CA MET A 1 -8.86 23.74 5.67
C MET A 1 -8.55 22.36 5.16
N SER A 2 -7.27 22.13 4.89
CA SER A 2 -6.76 21.14 3.95
C SER A 2 -7.08 19.71 4.36
N ASP A 3 -8.00 19.07 3.64
CA ASP A 3 -8.17 17.61 3.62
C ASP A 3 -7.01 16.98 2.83
N GLN A 4 -5.78 17.35 3.21
CA GLN A 4 -4.59 16.62 2.76
C GLN A 4 -4.58 15.33 3.55
N LEU A 5 -5.33 14.36 3.00
CA LEU A 5 -5.29 12.95 3.31
C LEU A 5 -3.92 12.58 3.86
N GLU A 6 -3.88 12.27 5.15
CA GLU A 6 -2.74 11.61 5.78
C GLU A 6 -2.65 10.24 5.13
N SER A 7 -1.93 10.15 4.01
CA SER A 7 -1.57 8.89 3.39
C SER A 7 -0.26 8.43 4.02
N PRO A 8 -0.30 7.60 5.08
CA PRO A 8 0.92 7.18 5.74
C PRO A 8 1.75 6.33 4.78
N ILE A 9 3.01 6.75 4.58
CA ILE A 9 4.03 5.88 3.98
C ILE A 9 4.32 4.78 4.98
N ILE A 10 4.12 3.53 4.56
CA ILE A 10 4.34 2.33 5.37
C ILE A 10 5.80 1.88 5.25
N ALA A 11 6.32 1.89 4.02
CA ALA A 11 7.70 1.54 3.72
C ALA A 11 8.14 2.22 2.42
N GLU A 12 9.41 2.61 2.34
CA GLU A 12 10.00 3.21 1.15
C GLU A 12 11.46 2.76 1.01
N THR A 13 11.88 2.56 -0.23
CA THR A 13 13.26 2.33 -0.67
C THR A 13 13.53 3.27 -1.85
N ASP A 14 14.75 3.26 -2.39
CA ASP A 14 15.11 4.14 -3.51
C ASP A 14 14.19 4.02 -4.75
N ASN A 15 13.56 2.86 -4.97
CA ASN A 15 12.74 2.62 -6.16
C ASN A 15 11.31 2.13 -5.85
N PHE A 16 10.99 1.84 -4.59
CA PHE A 16 9.74 1.20 -4.20
C PHE A 16 9.11 1.89 -3.02
N ILE A 17 7.80 2.12 -3.09
CA ILE A 17 7.03 2.78 -2.03
C ILE A 17 5.78 1.96 -1.74
N ILE A 18 5.47 1.80 -0.46
CA ILE A 18 4.18 1.30 0.02
C ILE A 18 3.54 2.40 0.85
N TRP A 19 2.32 2.77 0.51
CA TRP A 19 1.53 3.75 1.25
C TRP A 19 0.07 3.32 1.32
N ALA A 20 -0.69 3.87 2.28
CA ALA A 20 -2.12 3.60 2.39
C ALA A 20 -2.96 4.85 2.19
N SER A 21 -4.13 4.68 1.60
CA SER A 21 -5.21 5.67 1.58
C SER A 21 -6.41 5.13 2.36
N ARG A 22 -7.35 6.04 2.66
CA ARG A 22 -8.69 5.67 3.10
C ARG A 22 -9.67 6.07 2.00
N GLU A 23 -10.34 5.08 1.43
CA GLU A 23 -11.35 5.25 0.38
C GLU A 23 -12.67 4.69 0.89
N GLU A 24 -13.71 5.52 0.94
CA GLU A 24 -15.05 5.16 1.44
C GLU A 24 -15.09 4.51 2.85
N GLY A 25 -14.09 4.80 3.68
CA GLY A 25 -13.96 4.25 5.04
C GLY A 25 -13.12 2.98 5.14
N GLU A 26 -12.74 2.40 3.99
CA GLU A 26 -11.88 1.23 3.89
C GLU A 26 -10.43 1.63 3.60
N ALA A 27 -9.48 0.82 4.05
CA ALA A 27 -8.07 1.04 3.77
C ALA A 27 -7.69 0.39 2.44
N VAL A 28 -7.04 1.17 1.58
CA VAL A 28 -6.49 0.72 0.30
C VAL A 28 -4.98 0.87 0.37
N PHE A 29 -4.25 -0.19 0.03
CA PHE A 29 -2.80 -0.22 0.04
C PHE A 29 -2.28 -0.06 -1.39
N HIS A 30 -1.30 0.83 -1.55
CA HIS A 30 -0.71 1.19 -2.82
C HIS A 30 0.75 0.76 -2.80
N VAL A 31 1.15 -0.08 -3.77
CA VAL A 31 2.55 -0.53 -3.95
C VAL A 31 3.07 0.01 -5.27
N GLU A 32 3.99 0.96 -5.19
CA GLU A 32 4.64 1.58 -6.32
C GLU A 32 5.93 0.85 -6.65
N LEU A 33 5.97 0.21 -7.82
CA LEU A 33 7.10 -0.57 -8.32
C LEU A 33 7.88 0.16 -9.44
N GLY A 34 7.78 1.49 -9.45
CA GLY A 34 8.35 2.39 -10.45
C GLY A 34 7.56 2.43 -11.76
N GLY A 35 7.42 1.29 -12.44
CA GLY A 35 6.67 1.18 -13.71
C GLY A 35 5.26 0.62 -13.59
N ILE A 36 4.92 0.09 -12.41
CA ILE A 36 3.65 -0.57 -12.11
C ILE A 36 3.20 -0.08 -10.73
N SER A 37 1.92 0.27 -10.60
CA SER A 37 1.25 0.50 -9.31
C SER A 37 0.25 -0.63 -9.04
N LEU A 38 0.25 -1.15 -7.82
CA LEU A 38 -0.78 -2.08 -7.35
C LEU A 38 -1.67 -1.36 -6.35
N HIS A 39 -2.99 -1.49 -6.53
CA HIS A 39 -4.01 -0.99 -5.61
C HIS A 39 -4.72 -2.20 -5.03
N LEU A 40 -4.59 -2.38 -3.72
CA LEU A 40 -5.02 -3.58 -3.03
C LEU A 40 -6.03 -3.20 -1.96
N SER A 41 -7.14 -3.91 -1.94
CA SER A 41 -8.03 -3.91 -0.77
C SER A 41 -7.30 -4.41 0.47
N SER A 42 -7.87 -4.19 1.64
CA SER A 42 -7.30 -4.68 2.90
C SER A 42 -7.10 -6.20 2.91
N GLU A 43 -8.02 -6.96 2.30
CA GLU A 43 -7.94 -8.44 2.21
C GLU A 43 -6.83 -8.89 1.26
N GLU A 44 -6.73 -8.29 0.07
CA GLU A 44 -5.69 -8.63 -0.91
C GLU A 44 -4.29 -8.26 -0.41
N TRP A 45 -4.17 -7.16 0.34
CA TRP A 45 -2.93 -6.76 0.98
C TRP A 45 -2.46 -7.78 2.02
N GLU A 46 -3.36 -8.27 2.87
CA GLU A 46 -3.04 -9.28 3.87
C GLU A 46 -2.51 -10.57 3.22
N GLU A 47 -3.20 -11.07 2.19
CA GLU A 47 -2.77 -12.25 1.44
C GLU A 47 -1.43 -12.05 0.73
N LEU A 48 -1.18 -10.87 0.15
CA LEU A 48 0.10 -10.55 -0.48
C LEU A 48 1.25 -10.53 0.54
N VAL A 49 1.03 -9.97 1.73
CA VAL A 49 2.02 -9.95 2.81
C VAL A 49 2.30 -11.38 3.31
N ILE A 50 1.28 -12.21 3.46
CA ILE A 50 1.43 -13.62 3.82
C ILE A 50 2.26 -14.35 2.75
N LEU A 51 1.95 -14.14 1.47
CA LEU A 51 2.69 -14.72 0.35
C LEU A 51 4.17 -14.35 0.41
N PHE A 52 4.53 -13.07 0.55
CA PHE A 52 5.94 -12.67 0.64
C PHE A 52 6.64 -13.24 1.88
N LYS A 53 5.95 -13.29 3.03
CA LYS A 53 6.50 -13.90 4.26
C LYS A 53 6.71 -15.41 4.15
N SER A 54 6.08 -16.07 3.19
CA SER A 54 6.26 -17.52 2.93
C SER A 54 7.53 -17.84 2.14
N ILE A 55 8.22 -16.82 1.62
CA ILE A 55 9.49 -16.97 0.89
C ILE A 55 10.62 -16.80 1.91
N GLU A 56 11.41 -17.86 2.12
CA GLU A 56 12.62 -17.86 2.96
C GLU A 56 13.84 -17.28 2.24
#